data_AF-A0A5R9C069-F1
#
_entry.id   AF-A0A5R9C069-F1
#
_cell.length_a   1.000
_cell.length_b   1.000
_cell.length_c   1.000
_cell.angle_alpha   90.00
_cell.angle_beta   90.00
_cell.angle_gamma   90.00
#
_symmetry.space_group_name_H-M   'P 1'
#
loop_
_entity.id
_entity.type
_entity.pdbx_description
1 polymer ?
#
loop_
_entity_poly.entity_id
_entity_poly.type
_entity_poly.pdbx_seq_one_letter_code
_entity_poly.pdbx_strand_id
1 'polypeptide(L)'
;MKVKYRMKGMNQFYRQVRKTSENTQKAVQRELALSSLRVERKAKMLAPWDTGWMSMNIYSDMVSAWIYEVVSPVEYSIYQELGTRYMAAQPFMYPALQEEYWTLMRRLSKIMK
;
A
#
# COMPACT_ATOMS: atom_id res chain seq x y z
N MET A 1 -10.73 10.19 -12.73
CA MET A 1 -10.32 9.03 -13.58
C MET A 1 -10.41 7.75 -12.73
N LYS A 2 -10.88 6.62 -13.26
CA LYS A 2 -10.98 5.34 -12.52
C LYS A 2 -10.02 4.32 -13.13
N VAL A 3 -8.97 3.93 -12.41
CA VAL A 3 -8.12 2.80 -12.80
C VAL A 3 -8.84 1.52 -12.34
N LYS A 4 -9.23 0.66 -13.28
CA LYS A 4 -9.78 -0.67 -12.98
C LYS A 4 -8.66 -1.70 -13.14
N TYR A 5 -8.31 -2.38 -12.04
CA TYR A 5 -7.34 -3.47 -12.05
C TYR A 5 -7.99 -4.75 -11.51
N ARG A 6 -7.77 -5.88 -12.21
CA ARG A 6 -8.34 -7.18 -11.83
C ARG A 6 -7.24 -8.10 -11.34
N MET A 7 -7.16 -8.29 -10.02
CA MET A 7 -6.27 -9.26 -9.40
C MET A 7 -6.82 -10.68 -9.53
N LYS A 8 -6.05 -11.57 -10.16
CA LYS A 8 -6.33 -13.02 -10.14
C LYS A 8 -5.88 -13.60 -8.80
N GLY A 9 -6.67 -14.49 -8.20
CA GLY A 9 -6.29 -15.25 -7.00
C GLY A 9 -6.63 -14.61 -5.65
N MET A 10 -7.11 -13.36 -5.60
CA MET A 10 -7.44 -12.68 -4.34
C MET A 10 -8.46 -13.47 -3.49
N ASN A 11 -9.57 -13.90 -4.11
CA ASN A 11 -10.60 -14.70 -3.42
C ASN A 11 -10.09 -16.07 -2.96
N GLN A 12 -9.07 -16.63 -3.62
CA GLN A 12 -8.47 -17.90 -3.21
C GLN A 12 -7.61 -17.69 -1.96
N PHE A 13 -6.80 -16.63 -1.94
CA PHE A 13 -5.99 -16.23 -0.78
C PHE A 13 -6.86 -15.99 0.45
N TYR A 14 -7.94 -15.20 0.34
CA TYR A 14 -8.87 -14.98 1.46
C TYR A 14 -9.42 -16.27 2.06
N ARG A 15 -9.81 -17.22 1.20
CA ARG A 15 -10.31 -18.53 1.65
C ARG A 15 -9.22 -19.37 2.31
N GLN A 16 -7.99 -19.29 1.83
CA GLN A 16 -6.87 -20.04 2.39
C GLN A 16 -6.51 -19.51 3.79
N VAL A 17 -6.37 -18.19 3.95
CA VAL A 17 -6.09 -17.56 5.25
C VAL A 17 -7.18 -17.90 6.26
N ARG A 18 -8.47 -17.82 5.89
CA ARG A 18 -9.60 -18.19 6.76
C ARG A 18 -9.59 -19.64 7.24
N LYS A 19 -9.07 -20.57 6.43
CA LYS A 19 -8.98 -21.99 6.78
C LYS A 19 -7.79 -22.33 7.67
N THR A 20 -6.86 -21.39 7.84
CA THR A 20 -5.63 -21.61 8.60
C THR A 20 -5.86 -21.30 10.09
N SER A 21 -4.94 -21.76 10.94
CA SER A 21 -4.97 -21.52 12.40
C SER A 21 -5.11 -20.03 12.74
N GLU A 22 -5.73 -19.74 13.89
CA GLU A 22 -5.88 -18.36 14.38
C GLU A 22 -4.54 -17.63 14.51
N ASN A 23 -3.48 -18.36 14.91
CA ASN A 23 -2.13 -17.82 15.00
C ASN A 23 -1.61 -17.37 13.63
N THR A 24 -1.85 -18.16 12.59
CA THR A 24 -1.47 -17.80 11.22
C THR A 24 -2.27 -16.60 10.71
N GLN A 25 -3.56 -16.53 11.01
CA GLN A 25 -4.40 -15.38 10.65
C GLN A 25 -3.90 -14.08 11.31
N LYS A 26 -3.54 -14.14 12.59
CA LYS A 26 -2.94 -13.02 13.32
C LYS A 26 -1.57 -12.64 12.74
N ALA A 27 -0.75 -13.61 12.34
CA ALA A 27 0.53 -13.35 11.70
C ALA A 27 0.36 -12.64 10.35
N VAL A 28 -0.58 -13.09 9.52
CA VAL A 28 -0.93 -12.41 8.25
C VAL A 28 -1.41 -10.98 8.50
N GLN A 29 -2.33 -10.78 9.45
CA GLN A 29 -2.82 -9.44 9.81
C GLN A 29 -1.68 -8.51 10.23
N ARG A 30 -0.77 -8.99 11.08
CA ARG A 30 0.40 -8.23 11.54
C ARG A 30 1.33 -7.87 10.38
N GLU A 31 1.61 -8.80 9.48
CA GLU A 31 2.47 -8.50 8.33
C GLU A 31 1.83 -7.50 7.36
N LEU A 32 0.51 -7.56 7.17
CA LEU A 32 -0.20 -6.58 6.34
C LEU A 32 -0.15 -5.18 6.97
N ALA A 33 -0.31 -5.06 8.29
CA ALA A 33 -0.12 -3.81 9.01
C ALA A 33 1.30 -3.25 8.87
N LEU A 34 2.31 -4.12 9.02
CA LEU A 34 3.71 -3.71 8.84
C LEU A 34 4.00 -3.32 7.39
N SER A 35 3.39 -4.00 6.43
CA SER A 35 3.50 -3.68 5.01
C SER A 35 2.90 -2.31 4.70
N SER A 36 1.73 -1.98 5.25
CA SER A 36 1.11 -0.66 5.04
C SER A 36 1.98 0.45 5.59
N LEU A 37 2.58 0.26 6.78
CA LEU A 37 3.53 1.20 7.37
C LEU A 37 4.82 1.35 6.55
N ARG A 38 5.32 0.27 5.94
CA ARG A 38 6.48 0.34 5.02
C ARG A 38 6.16 1.15 3.76
N VAL A 39 4.99 0.91 3.16
CA VAL A 39 4.51 1.70 2.00
C VAL A 39 4.33 3.16 2.40
N GLU A 40 3.67 3.43 3.52
CA GLU A 40 3.49 4.79 4.04
C GLU A 40 4.84 5.50 4.19
N ARG A 41 5.79 4.88 4.92
CA ARG A 41 7.13 5.44 5.11
C ARG A 41 7.82 5.72 3.77
N LYS A 42 7.75 4.79 2.81
CA LYS A 42 8.39 4.95 1.50
C LYS A 42 7.72 6.06 0.68
N ALA A 43 6.38 6.12 0.68
CA ALA A 43 5.63 7.19 0.03
C ALA A 43 5.99 8.56 0.61
N LYS A 44 6.15 8.66 1.94
CA LYS A 44 6.65 9.88 2.59
C LYS A 44 8.05 10.29 2.13
N MET A 45 8.96 9.33 1.98
CA MET A 45 10.34 9.58 1.52
C MET A 45 10.42 9.98 0.04
N LEU A 46 9.51 9.47 -0.79
CA LEU A 46 9.47 9.77 -2.22
C LEU A 46 8.66 11.03 -2.55
N ALA A 47 7.75 11.44 -1.66
CA ALA A 47 6.91 12.60 -1.85
C ALA A 47 7.77 13.87 -2.03
N PRO A 48 7.48 14.69 -3.06
CA PRO A 48 8.10 16.00 -3.25
C PRO A 48 8.08 16.84 -1.97
N TRP A 49 9.24 17.42 -1.65
CA TRP A 49 9.45 18.14 -0.41
C TRP A 49 9.68 19.64 -0.68
N ASP A 50 8.59 20.38 -0.80
CA ASP A 50 8.63 21.84 -0.78
C ASP A 50 8.41 22.35 0.65
N THR A 51 7.18 22.23 1.15
CA THR A 51 6.81 22.60 2.54
C THR A 51 6.75 21.41 3.49
N GLY A 52 6.85 20.18 2.95
CA GLY A 52 6.68 18.94 3.69
C GLY A 52 5.21 18.55 3.99
N TRP A 53 4.24 19.43 3.72
CA TRP A 53 2.83 19.19 4.07
C TRP A 53 2.27 17.88 3.48
N MET A 54 2.52 17.62 2.20
CA MET A 54 2.04 16.39 1.54
C MET A 54 2.67 15.14 2.14
N SER A 55 4.00 15.13 2.30
CA SER A 55 4.72 14.00 2.89
C SER A 55 4.23 13.71 4.32
N MET A 56 4.12 14.74 5.16
CA MET A 56 3.73 14.56 6.56
C MET A 56 2.30 14.01 6.73
N ASN A 57 1.39 14.32 5.81
CA ASN A 57 -0.02 13.92 5.89
C ASN A 57 -0.35 12.59 5.21
N ILE A 58 0.61 11.89 4.59
CA ILE A 58 0.37 10.51 4.11
C ILE A 58 0.17 9.61 5.33
N TYR A 59 -0.83 8.75 5.31
CA TYR A 59 -1.10 7.81 6.39
C TYR A 59 -1.57 6.46 5.86
N SER A 60 -1.40 5.42 6.65
CA SER A 60 -1.99 4.11 6.41
C SER A 60 -3.06 3.80 7.45
N ASP A 61 -4.13 3.14 6.99
CA ASP A 61 -5.26 2.77 7.86
C ASP A 61 -5.81 1.39 7.51
N MET A 62 -6.46 0.75 8.48
CA MET A 62 -7.12 -0.53 8.32
C MET A 62 -8.59 -0.31 7.98
N VAL A 63 -8.95 -0.60 6.73
CA VAL A 63 -10.34 -0.46 6.25
C VAL A 63 -11.19 -1.66 6.65
N SER A 64 -10.60 -2.86 6.67
CA SER A 64 -11.26 -4.09 7.14
C SER A 64 -10.25 -5.20 7.43
N ALA A 65 -10.73 -6.37 7.87
CA ALA A 65 -9.88 -7.53 8.11
C ALA A 65 -9.01 -7.85 6.88
N TRP A 66 -7.70 -7.89 7.09
CA TRP A 66 -6.68 -8.10 6.05
C TRP A 66 -6.67 -7.07 4.89
N ILE A 67 -7.30 -5.91 5.06
CA ILE A 67 -7.29 -4.82 4.06
C ILE A 67 -6.80 -3.54 4.73
N TYR A 68 -5.70 -3.02 4.19
CA TYR A 68 -5.10 -1.76 4.57
C TYR A 68 -5.05 -0.83 3.36
N GLU A 69 -5.25 0.45 3.60
CA GLU A 69 -5.05 1.49 2.61
C GLU A 69 -3.92 2.42 3.01
N VAL A 70 -3.32 3.07 2.01
CA VAL A 70 -2.35 4.16 2.21
C VAL A 70 -2.87 5.34 1.42
N VAL A 71 -3.11 6.45 2.10
CA VAL A 71 -3.83 7.61 1.59
C VAL A 71 -2.93 8.83 1.65
N SER A 72 -2.92 9.60 0.57
CA SER A 72 -2.42 10.97 0.57
C SER A 72 -3.63 11.91 0.48
N PRO A 73 -4.03 12.58 1.57
CA PRO A 73 -5.30 13.31 1.65
C PRO A 73 -5.26 14.66 0.92
N VAL A 74 -4.09 15.10 0.45
CA VAL A 74 -3.92 16.43 -0.12
C VAL A 74 -4.43 16.45 -1.56
N GLU A 75 -5.24 17.46 -1.91
CA GLU A 75 -5.93 17.51 -3.21
C GLU A 75 -4.97 17.49 -4.40
N TYR A 76 -3.80 18.12 -4.26
CA TYR A 76 -2.81 18.19 -5.32
C TYR A 76 -1.93 16.93 -5.44
N SER A 77 -2.06 15.95 -4.54
CA SER A 77 -1.28 14.71 -4.56
C SER A 77 -1.45 13.95 -5.87
N ILE A 78 -2.65 13.96 -6.45
CA ILE A 78 -2.89 13.28 -7.73
C ILE A 78 -2.16 13.94 -8.91
N TYR A 79 -2.02 15.26 -8.88
CA TYR A 79 -1.29 16.01 -9.90
C TYR A 79 0.21 15.75 -9.79
N GLN A 80 0.73 15.58 -8.57
CA GLN A 80 2.12 15.17 -8.37
C GLN A 80 2.35 13.73 -8.80
N GLU A 81 1.44 12.81 -8.46
CA GLU A 81 1.59 11.39 -8.80
C GLU A 81 1.57 11.14 -10.31
N LEU A 82 0.68 11.80 -11.04
CA LEU A 82 0.42 11.52 -12.47
C LEU A 82 0.94 12.59 -13.43
N GLY A 83 1.34 13.75 -12.91
CA GLY A 83 1.67 14.92 -13.72
C GLY A 83 0.43 15.62 -14.28
N THR A 84 0.66 16.75 -14.94
CA THR A 84 -0.36 17.53 -15.65
C THR A 84 0.16 17.94 -17.01
N ARG A 85 -0.67 18.62 -17.82
CA ARG A 85 -0.24 19.17 -19.12
C ARG A 85 0.94 20.15 -19.02
N TYR A 86 1.21 20.73 -17.84
CA TYR A 86 2.23 21.75 -17.63
C TYR A 86 3.34 21.32 -16.66
N MET A 87 3.23 20.15 -16.02
CA MET A 87 4.15 19.68 -14.99
C MET A 87 4.37 18.17 -15.16
N ALA A 88 5.63 17.74 -15.20
CA ALA A 88 5.97 16.31 -15.25
C ALA A 88 5.57 15.59 -13.96
N ALA A 89 5.24 14.30 -14.06
CA ALA A 89 4.89 13.48 -12.90
C ALA A 89 6.08 13.28 -11.96
N GLN A 90 5.82 13.38 -10.65
CA GLN A 90 6.73 13.05 -9.56
C GLN A 90 6.07 11.97 -8.69
N PRO A 91 6.00 10.72 -9.19
CA PRO A 91 5.27 9.65 -8.54
C PRO A 91 5.94 9.24 -7.22
N PHE A 92 5.13 9.06 -6.19
CA PHE A 92 5.57 8.70 -4.84
C PHE A 92 4.75 7.55 -4.23
N MET A 93 3.47 7.42 -4.58
CA MET A 93 2.61 6.34 -4.09
C MET A 93 2.83 5.03 -4.84
N TYR A 94 2.75 5.07 -6.17
CA TYR A 94 2.89 3.88 -7.00
C TYR A 94 4.27 3.22 -6.87
N PRO A 95 5.39 3.97 -6.89
CA PRO A 95 6.71 3.37 -6.69
C PRO A 95 6.88 2.76 -5.30
N ALA A 96 6.32 3.41 -4.26
CA ALA A 96 6.33 2.87 -2.90
C ALA A 96 5.59 1.53 -2.79
N LEU A 97 4.43 1.42 -3.46
CA LEU A 97 3.66 0.18 -3.52
C LEU A 97 4.40 -0.92 -4.29
N GLN A 98 5.00 -0.58 -5.44
CA GLN A 98 5.70 -1.54 -6.29
C GLN A 98 6.94 -2.13 -5.60
N GLU A 99 7.66 -1.33 -4.83
CA GLU A 99 8.83 -1.80 -4.06
C GLU A 99 8.42 -2.76 -2.93
N GLU A 100 7.35 -2.45 -2.20
CA GLU A 100 6.88 -3.32 -1.11
C GLU A 100 6.28 -4.63 -1.62
N TYR A 101 5.71 -4.66 -2.82
CA TYR A 101 5.04 -5.84 -3.39
C TYR A 101 5.86 -7.13 -3.23
N TRP A 102 7.13 -7.11 -3.63
CA TRP A 102 8.00 -8.29 -3.56
C TRP A 102 8.29 -8.72 -2.12
N THR A 103 8.49 -7.74 -1.24
CA THR A 103 8.74 -7.97 0.19
C THR A 103 7.53 -8.60 0.87
N LEU A 104 6.33 -8.06 0.59
CA LEU A 104 5.08 -8.58 1.13
C LEU A 104 4.83 -10.01 0.65
N MET A 105 4.94 -10.28 -0.66
CA MET A 105 4.71 -11.62 -1.21
C MET A 105 5.66 -12.66 -0.59
N ARG A 106 6.95 -12.32 -0.43
CA ARG A 106 7.95 -13.19 0.20
C ARG A 106 7.65 -13.45 1.69
N ARG A 107 7.12 -12.48 2.41
CA ARG A 107 6.77 -12.64 3.84
C ARG A 107 5.51 -13.46 4.02
N LEU A 108 4.48 -13.19 3.22
CA LEU A 108 3.24 -13.97 3.23
C LEU A 108 3.49 -15.43 2.86
N SER A 109 4.34 -15.71 1.86
CA SER A 109 4.68 -17.08 1.49
C SER A 109 5.37 -17.85 2.62
N LYS A 110 6.13 -17.16 3.50
CA LYS A 110 6.77 -17.79 4.67
C LYS A 110 5.77 -18.10 5.79
N ILE A 111 4.72 -17.29 5.94
CA ILE A 111 3.70 -17.46 6.96
C ILE A 111 2.70 -18.55 6.60
N MET A 112 2.40 -18.70 5.31
CA MET A 112 1.49 -19.72 4.80
C MET A 112 2.15 -21.08 4.48
N LYS A 113 3.47 -21.18 4.64
CA LYS A 113 4.20 -22.43 4.50
C LYS A 113 4.11 -23.23 5.78
#